data_AF-A0A966V6F4-F1
#
_entry.id   AF-A0A966V6F4-F1
#
_cell.length_a   1.000
_cell.length_b   1.000
_cell.length_c   1.000
_cell.angle_alpha   90.00
_cell.angle_beta   90.00
_cell.angle_gamma   90.00
#
_symmetry.space_group_name_H-M   'P 1'
#
loop_
_entity.id
_entity.type
_entity.pdbx_description
1 polymer ?
#
loop_
_entity_poly.entity_id
_entity_poly.type
_entity_poly.pdbx_seq_one_letter_code
_entity_poly.pdbx_strand_id
1 'polypeptide(L)' 'IPDTVREIRIVDIVGLDKQADGGTHVRSTKEVGTFRVVKTESKGRGNKRLRVAIA' A
#
# COMPACT_ATOMS: atom_id res chain seq x y z
N ILE A 1 8.60 11.47 14.53
CA ILE A 1 9.00 11.97 13.19
C ILE A 1 10.04 13.04 13.44
N PRO A 2 11.19 13.07 12.74
CA PRO A 2 12.24 14.04 13.01
C PRO A 2 11.72 15.47 12.91
N ASP A 3 12.22 16.37 13.76
CA ASP A 3 11.79 17.78 13.81
C ASP A 3 12.08 18.56 12.52
N THR A 4 12.94 18.01 11.65
CA THR A 4 13.25 18.56 10.32
C THR A 4 12.13 18.35 9.31
N VAL A 5 11.16 17.46 9.57
CA VAL A 5 10.04 17.16 8.66
C VAL A 5 8.92 18.17 8.90
N ARG A 6 8.80 19.15 8.00
CA ARG A 6 7.76 20.20 8.08
C ARG A 6 6.43 19.79 7.46
N GLU A 7 6.48 18.93 6.46
CA GLU A 7 5.31 18.47 5.71
C GLU A 7 5.38 16.96 5.52
N ILE A 8 4.22 16.31 5.59
CA ILE A 8 4.08 14.87 5.34
C ILE A 8 3.06 14.72 4.22
N ARG A 9 3.48 14.13 3.11
CA ARG A 9 2.56 13.76 2.04
C ARG A 9 1.71 12.58 2.49
N ILE A 10 0.39 12.74 2.41
CA ILE A 10 -0.59 11.69 2.67
C ILE A 10 -1.18 11.24 1.34
N VAL A 11 -1.19 9.92 1.12
CA VAL A 11 -1.98 9.28 0.06
C VAL A 11 -3.26 8.76 0.71
N ASP A 12 -4.40 9.21 0.18
CA ASP A 12 -5.73 8.91 0.71
C ASP A 12 -6.53 8.15 -0.35
N ILE A 13 -6.77 6.86 -0.11
CA ILE A 13 -7.75 6.09 -0.85
C ILE A 13 -9.08 6.26 -0.13
N VAL A 14 -9.88 7.21 -0.63
CA VAL A 14 -11.11 7.67 0.02
C VAL A 14 -12.02 6.49 0.39
N GLY A 15 -12.36 6.41 1.68
CA GLY A 15 -13.23 5.38 2.23
C GLY A 15 -12.56 4.02 2.49
N LEU A 16 -11.25 3.89 2.24
CA LEU A 16 -10.50 2.65 2.45
C LEU A 16 -9.28 2.82 3.36
N ASP A 17 -8.33 3.69 2.98
CA ASP A 17 -7.02 3.78 3.65
C ASP A 17 -6.39 5.18 3.53
N LYS A 18 -5.56 5.55 4.51
CA LYS A 18 -4.75 6.77 4.50
C LYS A 18 -3.34 6.50 5.00
N GLN A 19 -2.34 6.80 4.19
CA GLN A 19 -0.94 6.49 4.49
C GLN A 19 -0.01 7.68 4.23
N ALA A 20 1.00 7.86 5.08
CA ALA A 20 2.15 8.70 4.77
C ALA A 20 3.07 7.99 3.76
N ASP A 21 3.13 8.49 2.52
CA ASP A 21 3.87 7.84 1.44
C ASP A 21 4.43 8.87 0.43
N GLY A 22 5.69 8.69 0.05
CA GLY A 22 6.42 9.50 -0.93
C GLY A 22 6.44 8.91 -2.35
N GLY A 23 5.92 7.71 -2.56
CA GLY A 23 5.96 7.02 -3.85
C GLY A 23 5.14 7.69 -4.98
N THR A 24 5.36 7.23 -6.21
CA THR A 24 4.54 7.59 -7.37
C THR A 24 3.32 6.68 -7.41
N HIS A 25 2.13 7.27 -7.43
CA HIS A 25 0.85 6.55 -7.43
C HIS A 25 0.06 6.84 -8.69
N VAL A 26 -0.77 5.88 -9.09
CA VAL A 26 -1.82 6.11 -10.10
C VAL A 26 -2.89 7.06 -9.56
N ARG A 27 -3.70 7.65 -10.45
CA ARG A 27 -4.74 8.60 -10.03
C ARG A 27 -5.93 7.91 -9.37
N SER A 28 -6.23 6.66 -9.73
CA SER A 28 -7.39 5.92 -9.25
C SER A 28 -7.14 4.41 -9.15
N THR A 29 -7.84 3.73 -8.25
CA THR A 29 -7.75 2.26 -8.10
C THR A 29 -8.14 1.49 -9.36
N LYS A 30 -8.93 2.10 -10.26
CA LYS A 30 -9.33 1.50 -11.54
C LYS A 30 -8.16 1.29 -12.48
N GLU A 31 -7.11 2.12 -12.40
CA GLU A 31 -5.90 1.98 -13.24
C GLU A 31 -5.06 0.76 -12.86
N VAL A 32 -5.17 0.28 -11.61
CA VAL A 32 -4.53 -0.97 -11.18
C VAL A 32 -5.25 -2.19 -11.78
N GLY A 33 -6.56 -2.09 -12.04
CA GLY A 33 -7.36 -3.18 -12.56
C GLY A 33 -7.60 -4.29 -11.52
N THR A 34 -7.62 -5.54 -11.97
CA THR A 34 -7.81 -6.70 -11.09
C THR A 34 -6.47 -7.25 -10.63
N PHE A 35 -6.45 -7.82 -9.43
CA PHE A 35 -5.29 -8.53 -8.91
C PHE A 35 -5.71 -9.84 -8.26
N ARG A 36 -4.76 -10.77 -8.12
CA ARG A 36 -4.94 -12.03 -7.42
C ARG A 36 -3.81 -12.30 -6.45
N VAL A 37 -4.13 -12.93 -5.31
CA VAL A 37 -3.13 -13.46 -4.38
C VAL A 37 -2.58 -14.75 -4.97
N VAL A 38 -1.28 -14.77 -5.27
CA VAL A 38 -0.62 -15.92 -5.90
C VAL A 38 0.11 -16.80 -4.90
N LYS A 39 0.46 -16.27 -3.72
CA LYS A 39 1.09 -17.04 -2.65
C LYS A 39 0.85 -16.40 -1.29
N THR A 40 0.66 -17.24 -0.27
CA THR A 40 0.66 -16.82 1.13
C THR A 40 1.73 -17.58 1.90
N GLU A 41 2.53 -16.88 2.70
CA GLU A 41 3.58 -17.48 3.52
C GLU A 41 3.51 -16.96 4.95
N SER A 42 3.64 -17.85 5.94
CA SER A 42 3.89 -17.43 7.33
C SER A 42 5.32 -16.91 7.46
N LYS A 43 5.49 -15.81 8.20
CA LYS A 43 6.80 -15.24 8.58
C LYS A 43 7.01 -15.27 10.09
N GLY A 44 6.37 -16.22 10.77
CA GLY A 44 6.38 -16.35 12.22
C GLY A 44 5.10 -15.84 12.86
N ARG A 45 5.07 -15.79 14.19
CA ARG A 45 3.88 -15.45 14.97
C ARG A 45 3.36 -14.06 14.59
N GLY A 46 2.13 -13.98 14.12
CA GLY A 46 1.44 -12.73 13.76
C GLY A 46 1.79 -12.14 12.39
N ASN A 47 2.75 -12.72 11.65
CA ASN A 47 3.20 -12.15 10.38
C ASN A 47 2.88 -13.07 9.19
N LYS A 48 2.15 -12.55 8.21
CA LYS A 48 1.85 -13.23 6.94
C LYS A 48 2.34 -12.38 5.77
N ARG A 49 3.08 -12.99 4.84
CA ARG A 49 3.48 -12.37 3.58
C ARG A 49 2.55 -12.83 2.46
N LEU A 50 1.93 -11.87 1.80
CA LEU A 50 1.14 -12.10 0.60
C LEU A 50 1.99 -11.72 -0.63
N ARG A 51 1.99 -12.57 -1.66
CA ARG A 51 2.40 -12.19 -3.01
C ARG A 51 1.16 -11.99 -3.84
N VAL A 52 1.07 -10.85 -4.51
CA VAL A 52 -0.02 -10.49 -5.42
C VAL A 52 0.54 -10.34 -6.84
N ALA A 53 -0.28 -10.70 -7.82
CA ALA A 53 -0.02 -10.41 -9.23
C ALA A 53 -1.17 -9.55 -9.77
N ILE A 54 -0.81 -8.53 -10.53
CA ILE A 54 -1.74 -7.70 -11.31
C ILE A 54 -1.97 -8.43 -12.64
N ALA A 55 -3.22 -8.42 -13.13
CA ALA A 55 -3.61 -9.08 -14.38
C ALA A 55 -3.07 -8.36 -15.62
#